data_AF-A0A537J497-F1
#
_entry.id   AF-A0A537J497-F1
#
_cell.length_a   1.000
_cell.length_b   1.000
_cell.length_c   1.000
_cell.angle_alpha   90.00
_cell.angle_beta   90.00
_cell.angle_gamma   90.00
#
_symmetry.space_group_name_H-M   'P 1'
#
loop_
_entity.id
_entity.type
_entity.pdbx_description
1 polymer ?
#
loop_
_entity_poly.entity_id
_entity_poly.type
_entity_poly.pdbx_seq_one_letter_code
_entity_poly.pdbx_strand_id
1 'polypeptide(L)'
;RTNTFGAVFRVRHALAFAVHKFFNDKGFLYLQTPIITASDAEGAGEMFRVTTLPFENPPRNEDGAIDFKEDFFGRSTNLTVSGQLEGELAATAFADIYTFGPTFRAENSNTP
;
A
#
# COMPACT_ATOMS: atom_id res chain seq x y z
N ARG A 1 12.89 -26.40 3.20
CA ARG A 1 13.03 -26.49 4.68
C ARG A 1 14.51 -26.45 5.03
N THR A 2 15.17 -25.29 4.88
CA THR A 2 16.61 -25.16 5.18
C THR A 2 16.81 -24.48 6.53
N ASN A 3 17.94 -24.75 7.19
CA ASN A 3 18.26 -24.17 8.49
C ASN A 3 18.34 -22.64 8.44
N THR A 4 18.99 -22.10 7.41
CA THR A 4 19.20 -20.65 7.24
C THR A 4 17.89 -19.89 7.10
N PHE A 5 17.05 -20.22 6.10
CA PHE A 5 15.78 -19.52 5.91
C PHE A 5 14.84 -19.71 7.11
N GLY A 6 14.87 -20.90 7.74
CA GLY A 6 14.12 -21.12 8.98
C GLY A 6 14.53 -20.16 10.11
N ALA A 7 15.83 -19.93 10.30
CA ALA A 7 16.33 -18.96 11.28
C ALA A 7 15.91 -17.53 10.93
N VAL A 8 16.08 -17.12 9.67
CA VAL A 8 15.71 -15.79 9.17
C VAL A 8 14.23 -15.48 9.42
N PHE A 9 13.32 -16.40 9.08
CA PHE A 9 11.89 -16.15 9.27
C PHE A 9 11.46 -16.14 10.74
N ARG A 10 12.12 -16.91 11.63
CA ARG A 10 11.87 -16.84 13.08
C ARG A 10 12.30 -15.49 13.66
N VAL A 11 13.46 -14.97 13.24
CA VAL A 11 13.91 -13.63 13.63
C VAL A 11 12.95 -12.56 13.11
N ARG A 12 12.55 -12.62 11.83
CA ARG A 12 11.56 -11.71 11.25
C ARG A 12 10.24 -11.71 12.03
N HIS A 13 9.75 -12.89 12.40
CA HIS A 13 8.54 -13.03 13.23
C HIS A 13 8.69 -12.34 14.59
N ALA A 14 9.79 -12.60 15.30
CA ALA A 14 10.04 -11.99 16.61
C ALA A 14 10.14 -10.46 16.51
N LEU A 15 10.79 -9.94 15.46
CA LEU A 15 10.88 -8.50 15.20
C LEU A 15 9.51 -7.87 14.92
N ALA A 16 8.67 -8.49 14.09
CA ALA A 16 7.33 -8.00 13.81
C ALA A 16 6.48 -7.93 15.09
N PHE A 17 6.53 -8.99 15.91
CA PHE A 17 5.85 -8.99 17.22
C PHE A 17 6.38 -7.90 18.15
N ALA A 18 7.70 -7.68 18.20
CA ALA A 18 8.30 -6.64 19.01
C ALA A 18 7.86 -5.22 18.60
N VAL A 19 7.73 -4.95 17.30
CA VAL A 19 7.21 -3.67 16.79
C VAL A 19 5.77 -3.45 17.27
N HIS A 20 4.89 -4.44 17.09
CA HIS A 20 3.50 -4.34 17.57
C HIS A 20 3.44 -4.15 19.08
N LYS A 21 4.25 -4.91 19.84
CA LYS A 21 4.30 -4.80 21.29
C LYS A 21 4.75 -3.40 21.74
N PHE A 22 5.80 -2.85 21.13
CA PHE A 22 6.31 -1.52 21.45
C PHE A 22 5.22 -0.45 21.32
N PHE A 23 4.54 -0.41 20.17
CA PHE A 23 3.49 0.57 19.92
C PHE A 23 2.28 0.37 20.85
N ASN A 24 1.87 -0.89 21.06
CA ASN A 24 0.79 -1.21 21.99
C ASN A 24 1.11 -0.78 23.43
N ASP A 25 2.30 -1.08 23.93
CA ASP A 25 2.74 -0.70 25.29
C ASP A 25 2.79 0.84 25.47
N LYS A 26 2.95 1.58 24.37
CA LYS A 26 2.93 3.05 24.32
C LYS A 26 1.54 3.63 24.08
N GLY A 27 0.51 2.81 23.91
CA GLY A 27 -0.86 3.24 23.68
C GLY A 27 -1.18 3.65 22.24
N PHE A 28 -0.30 3.37 21.28
CA PHE A 28 -0.55 3.65 19.87
C PHE A 28 -1.60 2.69 19.31
N LEU A 29 -2.48 3.20 18.45
CA LEU A 29 -3.47 2.38 17.74
C LEU A 29 -2.90 1.86 16.43
N TYR A 30 -3.03 0.55 16.22
CA TYR A 30 -2.71 -0.06 14.94
C TYR A 30 -3.78 0.29 13.91
N LEU A 31 -3.38 0.95 12.83
CA LEU A 31 -4.27 1.36 11.74
C LEU A 31 -3.94 0.60 10.47
N GLN A 32 -4.97 -0.01 9.87
CA GLN A 32 -4.89 -0.59 8.54
C GLN A 32 -5.32 0.44 7.51
N THR A 33 -4.35 1.11 6.90
CA THR A 33 -4.60 2.06 5.82
C THR A 33 -4.87 1.34 4.48
N PRO A 34 -5.61 1.98 3.55
CA PRO A 34 -5.95 1.37 2.27
C PRO A 34 -4.71 1.05 1.43
N ILE A 35 -4.71 -0.13 0.80
CA ILE A 35 -3.66 -0.53 -0.15
C ILE A 35 -3.97 -0.02 -1.57
N ILE A 36 -5.25 -0.05 -1.97
CA ILE A 36 -5.68 0.50 -3.26
C ILE A 36 -6.00 1.98 -3.04
N THR A 37 -5.38 2.84 -3.83
CA THR A 37 -5.51 4.29 -3.71
C THR A 37 -5.66 4.97 -5.07
N ALA A 38 -6.35 6.10 -5.09
CA ALA A 38 -6.35 7.03 -6.22
C ALA A 38 -5.39 8.20 -5.99
N SER A 39 -4.67 8.20 -4.86
CA SER A 39 -3.72 9.24 -4.46
C SER A 39 -2.29 8.72 -4.61
N ASP A 40 -1.43 9.57 -5.17
CA ASP A 40 0.02 9.35 -5.16
C ASP A 40 0.59 9.96 -3.87
N ALA A 41 0.36 9.32 -2.72
CA ALA A 41 0.59 9.88 -1.39
C ALA A 41 1.86 10.76 -1.20
N GLU A 42 2.96 10.44 -1.89
CA GLU A 42 4.25 11.12 -1.79
C GLU A 42 4.67 11.87 -3.06
N GLY A 43 3.87 11.85 -4.14
CA GLY A 43 4.28 12.39 -5.45
C GLY A 43 5.51 11.69 -6.02
N ALA A 44 5.79 10.46 -5.57
CA ALA A 44 7.11 9.86 -5.59
C ALA A 44 7.11 8.54 -6.35
N GLY A 45 6.99 8.64 -7.67
CA GLY A 45 7.45 7.60 -8.60
C GLY A 45 6.35 6.83 -9.30
N GLU A 46 6.79 5.83 -10.06
CA GLU A 46 5.89 4.96 -10.81
C GLU A 46 5.10 4.07 -9.82
N MET A 47 3.78 4.05 -9.96
CA MET A 47 2.87 3.22 -9.16
C MET A 47 2.32 2.07 -9.99
N PHE A 48 2.09 0.91 -9.36
CA PHE A 48 1.40 -0.19 -10.03
C PHE A 48 -0.09 0.11 -10.16
N ARG A 49 -0.59 0.15 -11.39
CA ARG A 49 -2.02 0.29 -11.65
C ARG A 49 -2.80 -0.95 -11.25
N VAL A 50 -3.92 -0.73 -10.56
CA VAL A 50 -4.91 -1.76 -10.21
C VAL A 50 -6.17 -1.44 -11.00
N THR A 51 -6.59 -2.36 -11.88
CA THR A 51 -7.73 -2.18 -12.77
C THR A 51 -8.42 -3.53 -13.01
N THR A 52 -9.73 -3.49 -13.20
CA THR A 52 -10.52 -4.65 -13.67
C THR A 52 -10.83 -4.57 -15.16
N LEU A 53 -10.41 -3.49 -15.84
CA LEU A 53 -10.65 -3.31 -17.27
C LEU A 53 -9.90 -4.38 -18.09
N PRO A 54 -10.48 -4.83 -19.21
CA PRO A 54 -9.82 -5.77 -20.10
C PRO A 54 -8.62 -5.12 -20.79
N PHE A 55 -7.51 -5.86 -20.89
CA PHE A 55 -6.27 -5.35 -21.51
C PHE A 55 -6.39 -5.11 -23.02
N GLU A 56 -7.08 -6.01 -23.74
CA GLU A 56 -7.14 -5.96 -25.21
C GLU A 56 -8.15 -4.93 -25.73
N ASN A 57 -9.29 -4.76 -25.06
CA ASN A 57 -10.37 -3.89 -25.50
C ASN A 57 -11.00 -3.11 -24.32
N PRO A 58 -10.25 -2.20 -23.68
CA PRO A 58 -10.78 -1.39 -22.59
C PRO A 58 -11.86 -0.42 -23.13
N PRO A 59 -12.87 -0.08 -22.30
CA PRO A 59 -13.83 0.97 -22.63
C PRO A 59 -13.10 2.29 -22.88
N ARG A 60 -13.60 3.08 -23.83
CA ARG A 60 -13.00 4.35 -24.26
C ARG A 60 -14.02 5.46 -24.31
N ASN A 61 -13.55 6.66 -23.99
CA ASN A 61 -14.28 7.90 -24.14
C ASN A 61 -14.36 8.32 -25.62
N GLU A 62 -15.16 9.36 -25.91
CA GLU A 62 -15.29 9.94 -27.26
C GLU A 62 -13.96 10.47 -27.84
N ASP A 63 -13.01 10.82 -26.97
CA ASP A 63 -11.66 11.27 -27.32
C ASP A 63 -10.67 10.10 -27.57
N GLY A 64 -11.11 8.86 -27.39
CA GLY A 64 -10.31 7.64 -27.54
C GLY A 64 -9.44 7.29 -26.34
N ALA A 65 -9.44 8.08 -25.25
CA ALA A 65 -8.77 7.72 -24.00
C ALA A 65 -9.51 6.58 -23.28
N ILE A 66 -8.80 5.83 -22.41
CA ILE A 66 -9.45 4.80 -21.59
C ILE A 66 -10.44 5.45 -20.64
N ASP A 67 -11.68 4.95 -20.63
CA ASP A 67 -12.69 5.40 -19.70
C ASP A 67 -12.56 4.69 -18.35
N PHE A 68 -11.91 5.35 -17.39
CA PHE A 68 -11.79 4.84 -16.02
C PHE A 68 -13.07 4.94 -15.20
N LYS A 69 -14.12 5.60 -15.70
CA LYS A 69 -15.43 5.59 -15.01
C LYS A 69 -16.06 4.20 -15.05
N GLU A 70 -15.74 3.41 -16.07
CA GLU A 70 -16.17 2.01 -16.22
C GLU A 70 -15.26 1.03 -15.46
N ASP A 71 -14.18 1.51 -14.83
CA ASP A 71 -13.35 0.66 -13.96
C ASP A 71 -14.03 0.46 -12.59
N PHE A 72 -13.60 -0.55 -11.83
CA PHE A 72 -14.28 -0.98 -10.59
C PHE A 72 -14.51 0.14 -9.58
N PHE A 73 -13.56 1.07 -9.45
CA PHE A 73 -13.63 2.19 -8.50
C PHE A 73 -14.18 3.49 -9.13
N GLY A 74 -14.59 3.46 -10.40
CA GLY A 74 -15.06 4.63 -11.15
C GLY A 74 -14.00 5.71 -11.40
N ARG A 75 -12.72 5.36 -11.21
CA ARG A 75 -11.54 6.19 -11.42
C ARG A 75 -10.29 5.32 -11.51
N SER A 76 -9.20 5.89 -12.03
CA SER A 76 -7.91 5.21 -12.05
C SER A 76 -7.40 4.99 -10.63
N THR A 77 -6.99 3.76 -10.34
CA THR A 77 -6.47 3.35 -9.03
C THR A 77 -5.15 2.61 -9.13
N ASN A 78 -4.35 2.69 -8.07
CA ASN A 78 -3.00 2.13 -7.98
C ASN A 78 -2.77 1.46 -6.62
N LEU A 79 -1.69 0.69 -6.50
CA LEU A 79 -1.17 0.21 -5.21
C LEU A 79 -0.40 1.34 -4.50
N THR A 80 -0.68 1.54 -3.22
CA THR A 80 -0.08 2.62 -2.44
C THR A 80 1.43 2.44 -2.20
N VAL A 81 2.14 3.56 -2.27
CA VAL A 81 3.54 3.68 -1.85
C VAL A 81 3.68 3.92 -0.35
N SER A 82 2.64 4.49 0.28
CA SER A 82 2.63 4.91 1.67
C SER A 82 1.20 5.17 2.16
N GLY A 83 0.90 4.76 3.39
CA GLY A 83 -0.38 5.08 4.05
C GLY A 83 -0.32 6.34 4.92
N GLN A 84 0.68 7.19 4.70
CA GLN A 84 0.95 8.34 5.57
C GLN A 84 -0.22 9.33 5.60
N LEU A 85 -0.79 9.70 4.45
CA LEU A 85 -1.87 10.69 4.40
C LEU A 85 -3.12 10.21 5.13
N GLU A 86 -3.49 8.94 4.97
CA GLU A 86 -4.59 8.32 5.71
C GLU A 86 -4.26 8.19 7.20
N GLY A 87 -2.99 7.95 7.53
CA GLY A 87 -2.48 7.95 8.91
C GLY A 87 -2.57 9.31 9.58
N GLU A 88 -2.20 10.39 8.89
CA GLU A 88 -2.34 11.78 9.37
C GLU A 88 -3.81 12.10 9.65
N LEU A 89 -4.72 11.76 8.72
CA LEU A 89 -6.15 11.92 8.93
C LEU A 89 -6.63 11.19 10.19
N ALA A 90 -6.24 9.92 10.36
CA ALA A 90 -6.60 9.15 11.53
C ALA A 90 -6.03 9.74 12.83
N ALA A 91 -4.80 10.22 12.82
CA ALA A 91 -4.16 10.88 13.97
C ALA A 91 -4.85 12.19 14.38
N THR A 92 -5.62 12.84 13.49
CA THR A 92 -6.44 14.00 13.87
C THR A 92 -7.69 13.63 14.66
N ALA A 93 -8.21 12.40 14.48
CA ALA A 93 -9.42 11.92 15.12
C ALA A 93 -9.14 11.01 16.32
N PHE A 94 -8.00 10.31 16.31
CA PHE A 94 -7.53 9.42 17.35
C PHE A 94 -6.30 10.00 18.05
N ALA A 95 -5.70 9.22 18.96
CA ALA A 95 -4.38 9.54 19.52
C ALA A 95 -3.27 9.12 18.55
N ASP A 96 -2.12 8.74 19.09
CA ASP A 96 -1.00 8.23 18.29
C ASP A 96 -1.39 6.95 17.54
N ILE A 97 -1.04 6.88 16.25
CA ILE A 97 -1.30 5.74 15.37
C ILE A 97 -0.01 5.19 14.78
N TYR A 98 -0.06 3.94 14.33
CA TYR A 98 0.98 3.37 13.46
C TYR A 98 0.36 2.46 12.42
N THR A 99 0.98 2.40 11.24
CA THR A 99 0.64 1.44 10.19
C THR A 99 1.72 0.36 10.12
N PHE A 100 1.31 -0.84 9.74
CA PHE A 100 2.19 -1.98 9.53
C PHE A 100 1.53 -2.84 8.46
N GLY A 101 1.90 -2.60 7.20
CA GLY A 101 1.28 -3.19 6.03
C GLY A 101 2.20 -3.12 4.81
N PRO A 102 1.83 -3.76 3.71
CA PRO A 102 2.61 -3.73 2.49
C PRO A 102 2.53 -2.38 1.78
N THR A 103 3.62 -2.00 1.12
CA THR A 103 3.70 -0.86 0.19
C THR A 103 4.43 -1.29 -1.09
N PHE A 104 4.21 -0.58 -2.19
CA PHE A 104 4.64 -1.01 -3.51
C PHE A 104 5.28 0.15 -4.27
N ARG A 105 6.44 -0.08 -4.91
CA ARG A 105 7.14 0.87 -5.79
C ARG A 105 7.33 0.21 -7.15
N ALA A 106 6.94 0.87 -8.24
CA ALA A 106 7.07 0.33 -9.60
C ALA A 106 8.34 0.82 -10.32
N GLU A 107 9.29 1.39 -9.60
CA GLU A 107 10.58 1.80 -10.14
C GLU A 107 11.32 0.62 -10.79
N ASN A 108 11.88 0.83 -11.99
CA ASN A 108 12.70 -0.15 -12.67
C ASN A 108 14.10 -0.24 -12.04
N SER A 109 14.17 -0.83 -10.85
CA SER A 109 15.39 -0.95 -10.05
C SER A 109 15.70 -2.42 -9.76
N ASN A 110 16.84 -2.89 -10.28
CA ASN A 110 17.38 -4.21 -9.98
C ASN A 110 18.79 -4.06 -9.39
N THR A 111 18.85 -3.68 -8.11
CA THR A 111 20.10 -3.55 -7.37
C THR A 111 20.58 -4.91 -6.87
N PRO A 112 21.85 -5.30 -7.13
CA PRO A 112 22.41 -6.59 -6.72
C PRO A 112 22.65 -6.72 -5.21
#